data_AF-A0A836VYZ8-F1
#
_entry.id   AF-A0A836VYZ8-F1
#
_cell.length_a   1.000
_cell.length_b   1.000
_cell.length_c   1.000
_cell.angle_alpha   90.00
_cell.angle_beta   90.00
_cell.angle_gamma   90.00
#
_symmetry.space_group_name_H-M   'P 1'
#
loop_
_entity.id
_entity.type
_entity.pdbx_description
1 polymer ?
#
loop_
_entity_poly.entity_id
_entity_poly.type
_entity_poly.pdbx_seq_one_letter_code
_entity_poly.pdbx_strand_id
1 'polypeptide(L)'
;EQCLRIVAQDTPAPLGDELQYCIRRLDLGVDLPDALKDLPDRTGLVAVNILTTTLSVHQQTGGDLVCVLERLAQTIRDRLLYLGRLRTATIGSRATATLMLLLPIGIVAFFVFRDPNYLTELLATPWGKRLTLTAIALQLIGSAWIWRIFRNSQRA
;
A
#
# COMPACT_ATOMS: atom_id res chain seq x y z
N GLU A 1 8.13 -21.71 23.89
CA GLU A 1 6.73 -22.16 23.72
C GLU A 1 5.71 -21.19 24.32
N GLN A 2 5.82 -20.78 25.59
CA GLN A 2 4.86 -19.86 26.24
C GLN A 2 4.68 -18.53 25.49
N CYS A 3 5.78 -17.89 25.03
CA CYS A 3 5.69 -16.65 24.26
C CYS A 3 4.90 -16.84 22.95
N LEU A 4 5.09 -17.98 22.26
CA LEU A 4 4.34 -18.28 21.03
C LEU A 4 2.83 -18.40 21.30
N ARG A 5 2.46 -18.95 22.47
CA ARG A 5 1.05 -19.06 22.90
C ARG A 5 0.41 -17.70 23.11
N ILE A 6 1.12 -16.76 23.75
CA ILE A 6 0.65 -15.38 23.92
C ILE A 6 0.48 -14.71 22.56
N VAL A 7 1.48 -14.81 21.67
CA VAL A 7 1.41 -14.18 20.34
C VAL A 7 0.24 -14.73 19.52
N ALA A 8 -0.04 -16.03 19.57
CA ALA A 8 -1.16 -16.63 18.84
C ALA A 8 -2.56 -16.21 19.35
N GLN A 9 -2.67 -15.78 20.61
CA GLN A 9 -3.90 -15.26 21.19
C GLN A 9 -4.10 -13.77 20.86
N ASP A 10 -3.02 -13.00 20.88
CA ASP A 10 -3.06 -11.56 20.58
C ASP A 10 -3.10 -11.24 19.08
N THR A 11 -2.82 -12.22 18.22
CA THR A 11 -2.83 -12.04 16.77
C THR A 11 -4.23 -12.30 16.19
N PRO A 12 -4.83 -11.34 15.45
CA PRO A 12 -6.11 -11.56 14.80
C PRO A 12 -6.04 -12.57 13.64
N ALA A 13 -7.18 -13.18 13.32
CA ALA A 13 -7.34 -14.02 12.13
C ALA A 13 -7.02 -13.24 10.84
N PRO A 14 -6.46 -13.89 9.79
CA PRO A 14 -6.24 -15.33 9.63
C PRO A 14 -4.93 -15.87 10.21
N LEU A 15 -3.98 -15.00 10.57
CA LEU A 15 -2.66 -15.44 11.03
C LEU A 15 -2.69 -16.02 12.45
N GLY A 16 -3.57 -15.54 13.31
CA GLY A 16 -3.81 -16.11 14.64
C GLY A 16 -4.25 -17.57 14.59
N ASP A 17 -5.17 -17.91 13.68
CA ASP A 17 -5.71 -19.27 13.53
C ASP A 17 -4.62 -20.27 13.11
N GLU A 18 -3.74 -19.82 12.22
CA GLU A 18 -2.57 -20.56 11.74
C GLU A 18 -1.54 -20.80 12.86
N LEU A 19 -1.24 -19.78 13.68
CA LEU A 19 -0.37 -19.93 14.85
C LEU A 19 -0.99 -20.83 15.93
N GLN A 20 -2.30 -20.75 16.15
CA GLN A 20 -3.00 -21.65 17.06
C GLN A 20 -2.97 -23.10 16.59
N TYR A 21 -3.01 -23.33 15.28
CA TYR A 21 -2.79 -24.67 14.71
C TYR A 21 -1.39 -25.21 15.05
N CYS A 22 -0.35 -24.39 14.94
CA CYS A 22 1.01 -24.79 15.34
C CYS A 22 1.10 -25.10 16.84
N ILE A 23 0.42 -24.33 17.71
CA ILE A 23 0.37 -24.61 19.15
C ILE A 23 -0.30 -25.94 19.45
N ARG A 24 -1.38 -26.30 18.74
CA ARG A 24 -1.98 -27.62 18.89
C ARG A 24 -1.02 -28.75 18.54
N ARG A 25 -0.11 -28.57 17.57
CA ARG A 25 0.92 -29.56 17.26
C ARG A 25 1.99 -29.66 18.34
N LEU A 26 2.39 -28.52 18.93
CA LEU A 26 3.27 -28.51 20.10
C LEU A 26 2.66 -29.27 21.28
N ASP A 27 1.36 -29.07 21.54
CA ASP A 27 0.62 -29.78 22.60
C ASP A 27 0.55 -31.31 22.35
N LEU A 28 0.73 -31.76 21.11
CA LEU A 28 0.83 -33.17 20.72
C LEU A 28 2.27 -33.73 20.80
N GLY A 29 3.24 -32.95 21.27
CA GLY A 29 4.63 -33.35 21.42
C GLY A 29 5.49 -33.22 20.16
N VAL A 30 5.02 -32.50 19.14
CA VAL A 30 5.85 -32.15 17.97
C VAL A 30 6.84 -31.06 18.39
N ASP A 31 8.10 -31.17 17.95
CA ASP A 31 9.10 -30.15 18.21
C ASP A 31 8.75 -28.82 17.52
N LEU A 32 9.19 -27.72 18.11
CA LEU A 32 8.88 -26.36 17.68
C LEU A 32 9.23 -26.04 16.21
N PRO A 33 10.41 -26.41 15.67
CA PRO A 33 10.72 -26.15 14.27
C PRO A 33 9.81 -26.94 13.34
N ASP A 34 9.50 -28.20 13.68
CA ASP A 34 8.62 -29.05 12.87
C ASP A 34 7.15 -28.59 12.93
N ALA A 35 6.70 -28.08 14.07
CA ALA A 35 5.37 -27.53 14.22
C ALA A 35 5.16 -26.27 13.37
N LEU A 36 6.21 -25.47 13.18
CA LEU A 36 6.18 -24.21 12.42
C LEU A 36 6.60 -24.37 10.95
N LYS A 37 7.19 -25.49 10.55
CA LYS A 37 7.75 -25.72 9.20
C LYS A 37 6.78 -25.46 8.05
N ASP A 38 5.50 -25.82 8.24
CA ASP A 38 4.45 -25.69 7.22
C ASP A 38 3.75 -24.32 7.24
N LEU A 39 4.04 -23.49 8.25
CA LEU A 39 3.42 -22.17 8.42
C LEU A 39 3.74 -21.16 7.29
N PRO A 40 4.96 -21.12 6.71
CA PRO A 40 5.28 -20.25 5.58
C PRO A 40 4.43 -20.56 4.34
N ASP A 41 4.20 -21.84 4.06
CA ASP A 41 3.44 -22.29 2.89
C ASP A 41 1.95 -21.93 3.02
N ARG A 42 1.41 -21.94 4.24
CA ARG A 42 0.02 -21.58 4.53
C ARG A 42 -0.23 -20.08 4.57
N THR A 43 0.73 -19.31 5.09
CA THR A 43 0.60 -17.85 5.24
C THR A 43 1.11 -17.05 4.05
N GLY A 44 2.04 -17.62 3.25
CA GLY A 44 2.69 -16.93 2.13
C GLY A 44 3.59 -15.76 2.56
N LEU A 45 3.89 -15.63 3.85
CA LEU A 45 4.64 -14.50 4.40
C LEU A 45 6.14 -14.79 4.46
N VAL A 46 6.92 -13.99 3.74
CA VAL A 46 8.40 -14.07 3.73
C VAL A 46 8.98 -13.96 5.14
N ALA A 47 8.41 -13.11 6.00
CA ALA A 47 8.87 -12.94 7.38
C ALA A 47 8.72 -14.23 8.22
N VAL A 48 7.64 -14.99 7.98
CA VAL A 48 7.39 -16.27 8.65
C VAL A 48 8.42 -17.30 8.18
N ASN A 49 8.73 -17.34 6.89
CA ASN A 49 9.76 -18.23 6.34
C ASN A 49 11.16 -17.99 6.94
N ILE A 50 11.54 -16.72 7.11
CA ILE A 50 12.83 -16.37 7.72
C ILE A 50 12.84 -16.80 9.20
N LEU A 51 11.73 -16.61 9.91
CA LEU A 51 11.59 -17.01 11.31
C LEU A 51 11.72 -18.53 11.49
N THR A 52 11.01 -19.34 10.69
CA THR A 52 11.05 -20.80 10.78
C THR A 52 12.43 -21.37 10.44
N THR A 53 13.06 -20.85 9.39
CA THR A 53 14.41 -21.26 8.96
C THR A 53 15.44 -20.92 10.04
N THR A 54 15.37 -19.70 10.57
CA THR A 54 16.28 -19.26 11.65
C THR A 54 16.10 -20.11 12.89
N LEU A 55 14.86 -20.35 13.33
CA LEU A 55 14.58 -21.13 14.53
C LEU A 55 15.08 -22.57 14.42
N SER A 56 14.95 -23.17 13.23
CA SER A 56 15.46 -24.51 12.93
C SER A 56 16.99 -24.57 12.99
N VAL A 57 17.68 -23.55 12.45
CA VAL A 57 19.15 -23.46 12.47
C VAL A 57 19.68 -23.18 13.89
N HIS A 58 19.01 -22.28 14.62
CA HIS A 58 19.44 -21.87 15.96
C HIS A 58 19.25 -22.95 17.01
N GLN A 59 18.20 -23.76 16.93
CA GLN A 59 18.07 -24.92 17.82
C GLN A 59 19.23 -25.91 17.67
N GLN A 60 19.83 -26.02 16.47
CA GLN A 60 20.94 -26.93 16.21
C GLN A 60 22.30 -26.35 16.61
N THR A 61 22.46 -25.02 16.58
CA THR A 61 23.76 -24.34 16.77
C THR A 61 23.87 -23.55 18.08
N GLY A 62 22.77 -23.33 18.81
CA GLY A 62 22.77 -22.69 20.12
C GLY A 62 23.11 -21.19 20.12
N GLY A 63 23.03 -20.53 18.97
CA GLY A 63 23.34 -19.10 18.83
C GLY A 63 22.32 -18.17 19.49
N ASP A 64 22.57 -16.87 19.44
CA ASP A 64 21.68 -15.86 20.00
C ASP A 64 20.42 -15.67 19.14
N LEU A 65 19.35 -16.36 19.52
CA LEU A 65 18.03 -16.27 18.87
C LEU A 65 17.40 -14.89 19.08
N VAL A 66 17.71 -14.22 20.20
CA VAL A 66 17.18 -12.90 20.53
C VAL A 66 17.67 -11.89 19.49
N CYS A 67 18.98 -11.89 19.18
CA CYS A 67 19.55 -11.01 18.17
C CYS A 67 18.89 -11.18 16.79
N VAL A 68 18.60 -12.42 16.36
CA VAL A 68 17.98 -12.63 15.04
C VAL A 68 16.51 -12.21 15.03
N LEU A 69 15.76 -12.51 16.10
CA LEU A 69 14.38 -12.06 16.26
C LEU A 69 14.29 -10.52 16.28
N GLU A 70 15.22 -9.84 16.95
CA GLU A 70 15.31 -8.38 16.96
C GLU A 70 15.56 -7.81 15.56
N ARG A 71 16.50 -8.38 14.80
CA ARG A 71 16.77 -7.98 13.41
C ARG A 71 15.57 -8.18 12.50
N LEU A 72 14.87 -9.31 12.67
CA LEU A 72 13.66 -9.62 11.91
C LEU A 72 12.54 -8.64 12.26
N ALA A 73 12.34 -8.36 13.55
CA ALA A 73 11.35 -7.37 14.02
C ALA A 73 11.66 -5.97 13.47
N GLN A 74 12.92 -5.55 13.47
CA GLN A 74 13.34 -4.28 12.90
C GLN A 74 13.05 -4.22 11.41
N THR A 75 13.38 -5.28 10.66
CA THR A 75 13.12 -5.38 9.22
C THR A 75 11.62 -5.29 8.90
N ILE A 76 10.76 -5.94 9.68
CA ILE A 76 9.30 -5.84 9.51
C ILE A 76 8.84 -4.40 9.77
N ARG A 77 9.29 -3.77 10.86
CA ARG A 77 8.93 -2.38 11.19
C ARG A 77 9.36 -1.42 10.10
N ASP A 78 10.58 -1.56 9.57
CA ASP A 78 11.10 -0.73 8.48
C ASP A 78 10.25 -0.90 7.21
N ARG A 79 9.82 -2.13 6.89
CA ARG A 79 8.93 -2.40 5.76
C ARG A 79 7.55 -1.75 5.94
N LEU A 80 6.97 -1.84 7.14
CA LEU A 80 5.69 -1.19 7.45
C LEU A 80 5.80 0.33 7.38
N LEU A 81 6.87 0.91 7.92
CA LEU A 81 7.15 2.35 7.82
C LEU A 81 7.33 2.79 6.38
N TYR A 82 8.04 2.01 5.56
CA TYR A 82 8.21 2.30 4.13
C TYR A 82 6.87 2.29 3.38
N LEU A 83 6.04 1.27 3.58
CA LEU A 83 4.69 1.21 2.99
C LEU A 83 3.79 2.35 3.47
N GLY A 84 3.89 2.72 4.76
CA GLY A 84 3.20 3.87 5.33
C GLY A 84 3.61 5.18 4.66
N ARG A 85 4.93 5.40 4.47
CA ARG A 85 5.47 6.56 3.78
C ARG A 85 5.08 6.62 2.31
N LEU A 86 5.05 5.49 1.61
CA LEU A 86 4.55 5.42 0.23
C LEU A 86 3.07 5.84 0.14
N ARG A 87 2.24 5.36 1.08
CA ARG A 87 0.82 5.71 1.12
C ARG A 87 0.61 7.20 1.36
N THR A 88 1.34 7.81 2.30
CA THR A 88 1.21 9.25 2.61
C THR A 88 1.80 10.13 1.51
N ALA A 89 2.94 9.75 0.93
CA ALA A 89 3.55 10.47 -0.19
C ALA A 89 2.62 10.50 -1.43
N THR A 90 1.89 9.41 -1.68
CA THR A 90 0.94 9.33 -2.80
C THR A 90 -0.32 10.17 -2.55
N ILE A 91 -0.71 10.41 -1.30
CA ILE A 91 -1.87 11.27 -0.99
C ILE A 91 -1.57 12.74 -1.34
N GLY A 92 -0.37 13.22 -1.02
CA GLY A 92 0.04 14.59 -1.36
C GLY A 92 0.06 14.84 -2.87
N SER A 93 0.61 13.91 -3.65
CA SER A 93 0.64 14.01 -5.12
C SER A 93 -0.75 13.90 -5.75
N ARG A 94 -1.67 13.12 -5.15
CA ARG A 94 -3.07 13.06 -5.60
C ARG A 94 -3.83 14.36 -5.35
N ALA A 95 -3.61 14.98 -4.20
CA ALA A 95 -4.28 16.24 -3.85
C ALA A 95 -3.87 17.39 -4.79
N THR A 96 -2.57 17.54 -5.06
CA THR A 96 -2.06 18.58 -5.96
C THR A 96 -2.51 18.35 -7.41
N ALA A 97 -2.49 17.10 -7.90
CA ALA A 97 -2.99 16.76 -9.23
C ALA A 97 -4.49 17.06 -9.38
N THR A 98 -5.29 16.79 -8.34
CA THR A 98 -6.73 17.09 -8.32
C THR A 98 -6.97 18.60 -8.36
N LEU A 99 -6.19 19.38 -7.59
CA LEU A 99 -6.28 20.84 -7.58
C LEU A 99 -5.93 21.44 -8.95
N MET A 100 -4.85 20.98 -9.60
CA MET A 100 -4.46 21.42 -10.94
C MET A 100 -5.53 21.08 -11.99
N LEU A 101 -6.23 19.96 -11.84
CA LEU A 101 -7.31 19.58 -12.75
C LEU A 101 -8.56 20.47 -12.59
N LEU A 102 -8.86 20.87 -11.34
CA LEU A 102 -10.00 21.71 -10.99
C LEU A 102 -9.77 23.19 -11.33
N LEU A 103 -8.52 23.68 -11.25
CA LEU A 103 -8.19 25.09 -11.46
C LEU A 103 -8.73 25.69 -12.78
N PRO A 104 -8.49 25.12 -13.97
CA PRO A 104 -9.00 25.69 -15.22
C PRO A 104 -10.52 25.66 -15.31
N ILE A 105 -11.17 24.63 -14.75
CA ILE A 105 -12.63 24.54 -14.67
C ILE A 105 -13.17 25.66 -13.76
N GLY A 106 -12.51 25.90 -12.62
CA GLY A 106 -12.84 26.97 -11.68
C GLY A 106 -12.71 28.37 -12.30
N ILE A 107 -11.65 28.60 -13.09
CA ILE A 107 -11.45 29.87 -13.81
C ILE A 107 -12.58 30.08 -14.82
N VAL A 108 -12.90 29.08 -15.64
CA VAL A 108 -14.01 29.18 -16.61
C VAL A 108 -15.34 29.43 -15.90
N ALA A 109 -15.63 28.70 -14.82
CA ALA A 109 -16.84 28.90 -14.04
C ALA A 109 -16.93 30.32 -13.43
N PHE A 110 -15.81 30.85 -12.93
CA PHE A 110 -15.75 32.21 -12.41
C PHE A 110 -16.03 33.26 -13.49
N PHE A 111 -15.45 33.12 -14.68
CA PHE A 111 -15.71 34.04 -15.79
C PHE A 111 -17.15 33.97 -16.28
N VAL A 112 -17.73 32.78 -16.38
CA VAL A 112 -19.15 32.61 -16.76
C VAL A 112 -20.09 33.19 -15.72
N PHE A 113 -19.76 33.06 -14.44
CA PHE A 113 -20.56 33.65 -13.36
C PHE A 113 -20.51 35.18 -13.38
N ARG A 114 -19.34 35.75 -13.70
CA ARG A 114 -19.14 37.21 -13.79
C ARG A 114 -19.79 37.82 -15.03
N ASP A 115 -19.72 37.10 -16.15
CA ASP A 115 -20.22 37.52 -17.45
C ASP A 115 -20.79 36.31 -18.22
N PRO A 116 -22.13 36.12 -18.23
CA PRO A 116 -22.77 34.96 -18.84
C PRO A 116 -22.61 34.91 -20.37
N ASN A 117 -22.28 36.04 -21.00
CA ASN A 117 -22.02 36.11 -22.43
C ASN A 117 -20.56 35.82 -22.81
N TYR A 118 -19.68 35.59 -21.82
CA TYR A 118 -18.26 35.33 -22.07
C TYR A 118 -18.04 34.11 -22.98
N LEU A 119 -18.73 32.99 -22.71
CA LEU A 119 -18.59 31.78 -23.54
C LEU A 119 -19.18 31.94 -24.93
N THR A 120 -20.29 32.67 -25.07
CA THR A 120 -20.94 32.89 -26.37
C THR A 120 -20.11 33.82 -27.26
N GLU A 121 -19.50 34.88 -26.72
CA GLU A 121 -18.57 35.75 -27.45
C GLU A 121 -17.26 35.03 -27.81
N LEU A 122 -16.73 34.23 -26.89
CA LEU A 122 -15.53 33.43 -27.11
C LEU A 122 -15.75 32.37 -28.21
N LEU A 123 -16.93 31.74 -28.27
CA LEU A 123 -17.28 30.76 -29.29
C LEU A 123 -17.72 31.39 -30.62
N ALA A 124 -18.19 32.63 -30.61
CA ALA A 124 -18.57 33.37 -31.83
C ALA A 124 -17.35 33.71 -32.70
N THR A 125 -16.17 33.88 -32.11
CA THR A 125 -14.94 34.16 -32.87
C THR A 125 -14.25 32.88 -33.37
N PRO A 126 -13.78 32.83 -34.64
CA PRO A 126 -13.06 31.66 -35.19
C PRO A 126 -11.77 31.30 -34.43
N TRP A 127 -11.17 32.28 -33.77
CA TRP A 127 -9.99 32.10 -32.93
C TRP A 127 -10.35 31.54 -31.55
N GLY A 128 -11.38 32.07 -30.90
CA GLY A 128 -11.80 31.58 -29.58
C GLY A 128 -12.36 30.15 -29.64
N LYS A 129 -13.09 29.79 -30.70
CA LYS A 129 -13.53 28.39 -30.92
C LYS A 129 -12.36 27.40 -31.07
N ARG A 130 -11.30 27.79 -31.80
CA ARG A 130 -10.12 26.91 -31.97
C ARG A 130 -9.36 26.77 -30.65
N LEU A 131 -9.08 27.86 -29.96
CA LEU A 131 -8.32 27.87 -28.70
C LEU A 131 -9.04 27.12 -27.57
N THR A 132 -10.36 27.27 -27.46
CA THR A 132 -11.16 26.53 -26.47
C THR A 132 -11.15 25.03 -26.75
N LEU A 133 -11.27 24.62 -28.01
CA LEU A 133 -11.21 23.22 -28.40
C LEU A 133 -9.83 22.61 -28.07
N THR A 134 -8.73 23.31 -28.37
CA THR A 134 -7.39 22.84 -28.00
C THR A 134 -7.20 22.78 -26.49
N ALA A 135 -7.70 23.76 -25.73
CA ALA A 135 -7.61 23.76 -24.27
C ALA A 135 -8.37 22.57 -23.66
N ILE A 136 -9.59 22.30 -24.12
CA ILE A 136 -10.38 21.13 -23.67
C ILE A 136 -9.66 19.83 -24.03
N ALA A 137 -9.11 19.72 -25.24
CA ALA A 137 -8.36 18.53 -25.65
C ALA A 137 -7.13 18.30 -24.76
N LEU A 138 -6.34 19.35 -24.48
CA LEU A 138 -5.19 19.27 -23.60
C LEU A 138 -5.59 18.88 -22.16
N GLN A 139 -6.71 19.44 -21.67
CA GLN A 139 -7.24 19.14 -20.34
C GLN A 139 -7.67 17.67 -20.23
N LEU A 140 -8.34 17.14 -21.25
CA LEU A 140 -8.75 15.73 -21.31
C LEU A 140 -7.54 14.80 -21.38
N ILE A 141 -6.52 15.15 -22.16
CA ILE A 141 -5.26 14.39 -22.23
C ILE A 141 -4.56 14.37 -20.87
N GLY A 142 -4.45 15.53 -20.21
CA GLY A 142 -3.86 15.65 -18.87
C GLY A 142 -4.64 14.84 -17.82
N SER A 143 -5.97 14.91 -17.86
CA SER A 143 -6.83 14.10 -17.00
C SER A 143 -6.64 12.61 -17.22
N ALA A 144 -6.61 12.17 -18.49
CA ALA A 144 -6.40 10.77 -18.85
C ALA A 144 -5.00 10.25 -18.43
N TRP A 145 -3.97 11.08 -18.54
CA TRP A 145 -2.61 10.77 -18.06
C TRP A 145 -2.58 10.57 -16.55
N ILE A 146 -3.17 11.49 -15.79
CA ILE A 146 -3.27 11.39 -14.32
C ILE A 146 -4.05 10.13 -13.93
N TRP A 147 -5.17 9.86 -14.60
CA TRP A 147 -5.98 8.67 -14.35
C TRP A 147 -5.23 7.37 -14.65
N ARG A 148 -4.42 7.35 -15.72
CA ARG A 148 -3.55 6.22 -16.05
C ARG A 148 -2.48 5.98 -14.98
N ILE A 149 -1.84 7.04 -14.46
CA ILE A 149 -0.83 6.95 -13.40
C ILE A 149 -1.45 6.39 -12.12
N PHE A 150 -2.62 6.88 -11.71
CA PHE A 150 -3.30 6.37 -10.52
C PHE A 150 -3.72 4.91 -10.66
N ARG A 151 -4.22 4.50 -11.84
CA ARG A 151 -4.56 3.10 -12.08
C ARG A 151 -3.34 2.18 -12.03
N ASN A 152 -2.18 2.65 -12.48
CA ASN A 152 -0.95 1.86 -12.46
C ASN A 152 -0.34 1.76 -11.05
N SER A 153 -0.47 2.81 -10.24
CA SER A 153 0.02 2.84 -8.85
C SER A 153 -0.74 1.91 -7.90
N GLN A 154 -1.94 1.43 -8.24
CA GLN A 154 -2.68 0.45 -7.43
C GLN A 154 -2.27 -1.01 -7.72
N ARG A 155 -1.43 -1.25 -8.73
CA ARG A 155 -0.98 -2.59 -9.13
C ARG A 155 0.43 -2.95 -8.66
N ALA A 156 1.13 -2.03 -7.99
CA ALA A 156 2.46 -2.22 -7.40
C ALA A 156 2.35 -2.21 -5.87
#